data_AF-A0A543KHQ2-F1
#
_entry.id   AF-A0A543KHQ2-F1
#
_cell.length_a   1.000
_cell.length_b   1.000
_cell.length_c   1.000
_cell.angle_alpha   90.00
_cell.angle_beta   90.00
_cell.angle_gamma   90.00
#
_symmetry.space_group_name_H-M   'P 1'
#
loop_
_entity.id
_entity.type
_entity.pdbx_description
1 polymer ?
#
loop_
_entity_poly.entity_id
_entity_poly.type
_entity_poly.pdbx_seq_one_letter_code
_entity_poly.pdbx_strand_id
1 'polypeptide(L)'
;MNDLKTTSIFPSLTRRQLFAGTAALGAATMFPIAAWADGSRLNVRAYLEPDDYDPLDASGFLEELLYGCIYRKLIQYVPGEEWYWQLDLAETIEQAS
;
A
#
# COMPACT_ATOMS: atom_id res chain seq x y z
N MET A 1 -63.24 -7.25 -8.39
CA MET A 1 -61.88 -7.84 -8.30
C MET A 1 -60.93 -6.70 -7.99
N ASN A 2 -60.38 -6.66 -6.77
CA ASN A 2 -59.49 -5.58 -6.34
C ASN A 2 -58.05 -6.07 -6.53
N ASP A 3 -57.32 -5.49 -7.49
CA ASP A 3 -55.90 -5.79 -7.71
C ASP A 3 -55.05 -5.17 -6.60
N LEU A 4 -54.35 -6.04 -5.88
CA LEU A 4 -53.40 -5.71 -4.83
C LEU A 4 -52.13 -5.10 -5.47
N LYS A 5 -51.88 -3.82 -5.20
CA LYS A 5 -50.61 -3.17 -5.55
C LYS A 5 -49.49 -3.75 -4.68
N THR A 6 -48.65 -4.60 -5.24
CA THR A 6 -47.40 -5.07 -4.63
C THR A 6 -46.41 -3.91 -4.55
N THR A 7 -46.42 -3.18 -3.44
CA THR A 7 -45.38 -2.21 -3.12
C THR A 7 -44.09 -2.94 -2.76
N SER A 8 -43.10 -2.84 -3.65
CA SER A 8 -41.71 -3.28 -3.39
C SER A 8 -41.17 -2.57 -2.14
N ILE A 9 -40.76 -3.36 -1.14
CA ILE A 9 -40.17 -2.88 0.13
C ILE A 9 -38.73 -2.38 -0.09
N PHE A 10 -38.12 -2.72 -1.22
CA PHE A 10 -36.78 -2.27 -1.57
C PHE A 10 -36.83 -1.10 -2.57
N PRO A 11 -36.05 -0.03 -2.35
CA PRO A 11 -35.93 1.05 -3.32
C PRO A 11 -35.37 0.47 -4.62
N SER A 12 -36.00 0.78 -5.75
CA SER A 12 -35.52 0.34 -7.06
C SER A 12 -34.18 1.04 -7.36
N LEU A 13 -33.08 0.27 -7.37
CA LEU A 13 -31.78 0.79 -7.77
C LEU A 13 -31.80 1.13 -9.26
N THR A 14 -31.53 2.39 -9.57
CA THR A 14 -31.39 2.81 -10.97
C THR A 14 -30.05 2.32 -11.54
N ARG A 15 -29.99 2.07 -12.85
CA ARG A 15 -28.76 1.71 -13.55
C ARG A 15 -27.61 2.70 -13.29
N ARG A 16 -27.95 3.99 -13.18
CA ARG A 16 -27.00 5.06 -12.85
C ARG A 16 -26.46 4.94 -11.43
N GLN A 17 -27.30 4.62 -10.44
CA GLN A 17 -26.85 4.38 -9.07
C GLN A 17 -25.94 3.16 -8.99
N LEU A 18 -26.26 2.10 -9.74
CA LEU A 18 -25.41 0.92 -9.82
C LEU A 18 -24.03 1.25 -10.42
N PHE A 19 -23.98 1.93 -11.57
CA PHE A 19 -22.72 2.32 -12.20
C PHE A 19 -21.93 3.36 -11.40
N ALA A 20 -22.60 4.30 -10.73
CA ALA A 20 -21.95 5.24 -9.83
C ALA A 20 -21.33 4.53 -8.62
N GLY A 21 -22.03 3.52 -8.08
CA GLY A 21 -21.51 2.70 -6.98
C GLY A 21 -20.28 1.88 -7.39
N THR A 22 -20.31 1.21 -8.55
CA THR A 22 -19.16 0.43 -9.01
C THR A 22 -17.96 1.31 -9.38
N ALA A 23 -18.19 2.48 -9.97
CA ALA A 23 -17.14 3.45 -10.26
C ALA A 23 -16.49 4.01 -8.98
N ALA A 24 -17.29 4.31 -7.96
CA ALA A 24 -16.77 4.78 -6.67
C ALA A 24 -15.90 3.71 -5.97
N LEU A 25 -16.30 2.44 -6.01
CA LEU A 25 -15.51 1.33 -5.50
C LEU A 25 -14.22 1.12 -6.30
N GLY A 26 -14.26 1.27 -7.63
CA GLY A 26 -13.07 1.24 -8.48
C GLY A 26 -12.10 2.38 -8.17
N ALA A 27 -12.62 3.61 -8.02
CA ALA A 27 -11.81 4.77 -7.62
C ALA A 27 -11.19 4.59 -6.24
N ALA A 28 -11.87 3.91 -5.31
CA ALA A 28 -11.34 3.62 -3.98
C ALA A 28 -10.05 2.77 -4.03
N THR A 29 -9.86 1.95 -5.07
CA THR A 29 -8.63 1.16 -5.28
C THR A 29 -7.46 1.96 -5.85
N MET A 30 -7.73 3.14 -6.41
CA MET A 30 -6.71 4.05 -6.97
C MET A 30 -6.13 5.02 -5.93
N PHE A 31 -6.67 5.03 -4.70
CA PHE A 31 -6.04 5.79 -3.63
C PHE A 31 -4.64 5.24 -3.35
N PRO A 32 -3.68 6.11 -2.97
CA PRO A 32 -2.31 5.70 -2.69
C PRO A 32 -2.29 4.59 -1.64
N ILE A 33 -1.21 3.80 -1.64
CA ILE A 33 -0.99 2.67 -0.73
C ILE A 33 -1.42 3.08 0.68
N ALA A 34 -2.56 2.55 1.11
CA ALA A 34 -3.12 2.87 2.41
C ALA A 34 -2.31 2.12 3.46
N ALA A 35 -1.38 2.82 4.09
CA ALA A 35 -0.75 2.36 5.31
C ALA A 35 -1.68 2.72 6.47
N TRP A 36 -2.16 1.74 7.23
CA TRP A 36 -2.94 1.99 8.44
C TRP A 36 -2.32 1.26 9.62
N ALA A 37 -2.25 1.96 10.75
CA ALA A 37 -1.71 1.43 11.99
C ALA A 37 -2.86 1.07 12.97
N ASP A 38 -2.80 -0.11 13.56
CA ASP A 38 -3.59 -0.51 14.71
C ASP A 38 -2.64 -0.80 15.89
N GLY A 39 -2.56 0.15 16.82
CA GLY A 39 -1.58 0.13 17.91
C GLY A 39 -0.14 0.04 17.39
N SER A 40 0.53 -1.08 17.65
CA SER A 40 1.91 -1.35 17.22
C SER A 40 2.01 -2.11 15.89
N ARG A 41 0.90 -2.35 15.20
CA ARG A 41 0.87 -3.10 13.93
C ARG A 41 0.58 -2.15 12.78
N LEU A 42 1.51 -2.06 11.84
CA LEU A 42 1.31 -1.37 10.57
C LEU A 42 0.93 -2.40 9.51
N ASN A 43 -0.21 -2.20 8.86
CA ASN A 43 -0.58 -2.98 7.68
C ASN A 43 -0.27 -2.19 6.43
N VAL A 44 0.47 -2.80 5.51
CA VAL A 44 0.90 -2.21 4.24
C VAL A 44 0.42 -3.11 3.11
N ARG A 45 -0.20 -2.52 2.08
CA ARG A 45 -0.57 -3.25 0.86
C ARG A 45 0.59 -3.21 -0.14
N ALA A 46 1.13 -4.38 -0.46
CA ALA A 46 1.97 -4.60 -1.63
C ALA A 46 1.09 -4.88 -2.87
N TYR A 47 1.50 -4.41 -4.05
CA TYR A 47 0.76 -4.62 -5.30
C TYR A 47 1.21 -5.86 -6.08
N LEU A 48 2.39 -6.41 -5.75
CA LEU A 48 2.92 -7.70 -6.21
C LEU A 48 3.49 -8.46 -5.00
N GLU A 49 3.67 -9.77 -5.19
CA GLU A 49 4.45 -10.61 -4.28
C GLU A 49 5.94 -10.45 -4.64
N PRO A 50 6.86 -10.42 -3.66
CA PRO A 50 8.30 -10.48 -3.92
C PRO A 50 8.70 -11.83 -4.55
N ASP A 51 9.55 -11.80 -5.57
CA ASP A 51 9.98 -13.03 -6.27
C ASP A 51 11.09 -13.77 -5.51
N ASP A 52 11.93 -13.03 -4.79
CA ASP A 52 12.99 -13.56 -3.93
C ASP A 52 13.05 -12.77 -2.60
N TYR A 53 13.62 -13.40 -1.58
CA TYR A 53 13.92 -12.83 -0.28
C TYR A 53 15.43 -12.71 -0.03
N ASP A 54 16.29 -13.26 -0.89
CA ASP A 54 17.73 -13.05 -0.82
C ASP A 54 18.07 -11.61 -1.24
N PRO A 55 18.68 -10.78 -0.36
CA PRO A 55 19.07 -9.41 -0.71
C PRO A 55 20.12 -9.36 -1.84
N LEU A 56 20.80 -10.46 -2.16
CA LEU A 56 21.74 -10.54 -3.27
C LEU A 56 21.05 -10.58 -4.65
N ASP A 57 19.82 -11.11 -4.73
CA ASP A 57 19.05 -11.24 -5.97
C ASP A 57 17.85 -10.27 -6.02
N ALA A 58 17.98 -9.12 -5.35
CA ALA A 58 16.99 -8.07 -5.35
C ALA A 58 16.74 -7.54 -6.78
N SER A 59 15.54 -7.77 -7.34
CA SER A 59 15.23 -7.41 -8.72
C SER A 59 14.28 -6.22 -8.86
N GLY A 60 13.60 -5.81 -7.78
CA GLY A 60 12.52 -4.83 -7.83
C GLY A 60 12.39 -3.90 -6.62
N PHE A 61 11.44 -2.97 -6.75
CA PHE A 61 11.11 -1.98 -5.73
C PHE A 61 10.48 -2.60 -4.47
N LEU A 62 9.70 -3.69 -4.65
CA LEU A 62 8.98 -4.33 -3.57
C LEU A 62 9.93 -5.08 -2.64
N GLU A 63 10.89 -5.79 -3.22
CA GLU A 63 11.99 -6.43 -2.51
C GLU A 63 12.76 -5.40 -1.68
N GLU A 64 13.14 -4.25 -2.25
CA GLU A 64 13.86 -3.21 -1.51
C GLU A 64 13.05 -2.64 -0.32
N LEU A 65 11.73 -2.46 -0.49
CA LEU A 65 10.85 -2.00 0.60
C LEU A 65 10.74 -3.04 1.73
N LEU A 66 10.68 -4.33 1.38
CA LEU A 66 10.69 -5.43 2.32
C LEU A 66 12.05 -5.56 3.02
N TYR A 67 13.15 -5.49 2.26
CA TYR A 67 14.50 -5.68 2.74
C TYR A 67 14.91 -4.58 3.71
N GLY A 68 14.47 -3.34 3.47
CA GLY A 68 14.63 -2.25 4.45
C GLY A 68 13.98 -2.52 5.80
N CYS A 69 12.99 -3.42 5.87
CA CYS A 69 12.31 -3.79 7.11
C CYS A 69 12.94 -5.01 7.82
N ILE A 70 13.59 -5.92 7.07
CA ILE A 70 14.12 -7.18 7.59
C ILE A 70 15.63 -7.11 7.83
N TYR A 71 16.36 -6.49 6.90
CA TYR A 71 17.81 -6.42 6.91
C TYR A 71 18.29 -5.04 7.34
N ARG A 72 19.23 -5.02 8.28
CA ARG A 72 19.92 -3.78 8.67
C ARG A 72 21.02 -3.46 7.67
N LYS A 73 21.03 -2.20 7.23
CA LYS A 73 22.05 -1.66 6.31
C LYS A 73 23.12 -0.91 7.11
N LEU A 74 24.26 -0.65 6.48
CA LEU A 74 25.31 0.18 7.10
C LEU A 74 24.84 1.61 7.34
N ILE A 75 24.09 2.14 6.37
CA ILE A 75 23.46 3.46 6.38
C ILE A 75 21.98 3.32 6.00
N GLN A 76 21.17 4.29 6.39
CA GLN A 76 19.74 4.37 6.06
C GLN A 76 19.42 5.74 5.46
N TYR A 77 18.46 5.77 4.54
CA TYR A 77 17.91 7.02 4.02
C TYR A 77 17.09 7.73 5.12
N VAL A 78 17.23 9.05 5.22
CA VAL A 78 16.40 9.87 6.10
C VAL A 78 15.25 10.46 5.27
N PRO A 79 13.98 10.15 5.59
CA PRO A 79 12.85 10.69 4.85
C PRO A 79 12.77 12.21 5.00
N GLY A 80 12.66 12.92 3.89
CA GLY A 80 12.58 14.38 3.88
C GLY A 80 12.49 14.95 2.47
N GLU A 81 12.43 16.28 2.38
CA GLU A 81 12.45 17.01 1.10
C GLU A 81 13.84 17.05 0.47
N GLU A 82 14.88 16.80 1.27
CA GLU A 82 16.27 16.78 0.84
C GLU A 82 16.83 15.35 0.83
N TRP A 83 17.79 15.11 -0.06
CA TRP A 83 18.51 13.84 -0.10
C TRP A 83 19.49 13.77 1.08
N TYR A 84 19.20 12.87 2.03
CA TYR A 84 20.03 12.69 3.21
C TYR A 84 20.11 11.23 3.63
N TRP A 85 21.19 10.88 4.33
CA TRP A 85 21.42 9.55 4.89
C TRP A 85 21.99 9.66 6.30
N GLN A 86 21.79 8.61 7.09
CA GLN A 86 22.32 8.48 8.44
C GLN A 86 22.98 7.12 8.64
N LEU A 87 23.91 7.03 9.59
CA LEU A 87 24.49 5.78 10.02
C LEU A 87 23.44 4.91 10.72
N ASP A 88 23.47 3.60 10.49
CA ASP A 88 22.60 2.62 11.14
C ASP A 88 23.43 1.50 11.79
N LEU A 89 23.84 0.49 11.03
CA LEU A 89 24.72 -0.56 11.56
C LEU A 89 26.18 -0.11 11.66
N ALA A 90 26.62 0.81 10.80
CA ALA A 90 28.01 1.29 10.79
C ALA A 90 28.24 2.33 11.89
N GLU A 91 29.39 2.25 12.56
CA GLU A 91 29.82 3.28 13.51
C GLU A 91 30.42 4.51 12.79
N THR A 92 31.09 4.27 11.66
CA THR A 92 31.67 5.31 10.81
C THR A 92 31.58 4.88 9.34
N ILE A 93 31.57 5.87 8.44
CA ILE A 93 31.72 5.63 7.00
C ILE A 93 32.64 6.71 6.42
N GLU A 94 33.65 6.28 5.69
CA GLU A 94 34.64 7.15 5.07
C GLU A 94 34.80 6.74 3.61
N GLN A 95 34.82 7.73 2.72
CA GLN A 95 35.11 7.49 1.31
C GLN A 95 36.62 7.37 1.14
N ALA A 96 37.11 6.18 0.83
CA ALA A 96 38.47 5.99 0.35
C ALA A 96 38.55 6.29 -1.16
N SER A 97 39.63 6.96 -1.57
CA SER A 97 39.92 7.36 -2.95
C SER A 97 40.24 6.19 -3.86
#